data_AF-A0A8T4LAL4-F1
#
_entry.id   AF-A0A8T4LAL4-F1
#
_cell.length_a   1.000
_cell.length_b   1.000
_cell.length_c   1.000
_cell.angle_alpha   90.00
_cell.angle_beta   90.00
_cell.angle_gamma   90.00
#
_symmetry.space_group_name_H-M   'P 1'
#
loop_
_entity.id
_entity.type
_entity.pdbx_description
1 polymer ?
#
loop_
_entity_poly.entity_id
_entity_poly.type
_entity_poly.pdbx_seq_one_letter_code
_entity_poly.pdbx_strand_id
1 'polypeptide(L)'
;MGEEEHFEESSQGQQSEETVVRVKLPRKDELLGIVEIRLGFGKSRVICADGKTRICRVPGHLKRKLWVRPDNVVIVKPWEYEGDIKGDIVYKYQNNQADWLRKKGYLKVFEQQEF
;
A
#
# COMPACT_ATOMS: atom_id res chain seq x y z
N MET A 1 49.91 -33.46 -3.82
CA MET A 1 50.63 -32.24 -3.41
C MET A 1 50.12 -31.18 -4.38
N GLY A 2 48.92 -30.62 -4.16
CA GLY A 2 48.55 -29.81 -2.99
C GLY A 2 49.18 -28.44 -3.27
N GLU A 3 48.42 -27.48 -3.79
CA GLU A 3 47.71 -26.40 -3.06
C GLU A 3 47.48 -25.30 -4.14
N GLU A 4 46.46 -24.45 -4.23
CA GLU A 4 45.31 -24.08 -3.41
C GLU A 4 44.37 -23.29 -4.33
N GLU A 5 43.06 -23.55 -4.26
CA GLU A 5 42.03 -22.76 -4.93
C GLU A 5 41.81 -21.45 -4.17
N HIS A 6 42.23 -20.32 -4.74
CA HIS A 6 41.81 -19.01 -4.26
C HIS A 6 40.53 -18.58 -4.98
N PHE A 7 39.41 -18.93 -4.36
CA PHE A 7 38.09 -18.41 -4.69
C PHE A 7 37.96 -17.01 -4.06
N GLU A 8 38.20 -15.96 -4.84
CA GLU A 8 37.92 -14.58 -4.41
C GLU A 8 36.41 -14.34 -4.42
N GLU A 9 35.80 -14.49 -3.25
CA GLU A 9 34.43 -14.10 -2.99
C GLU A 9 34.32 -12.57 -3.00
N SER A 10 34.07 -12.03 -4.19
CA SER A 10 33.74 -10.62 -4.37
C SER A 10 32.31 -10.38 -3.89
N SER A 11 32.22 -10.02 -2.62
CA SER A 11 31.11 -9.32 -1.97
C SER A 11 30.31 -8.44 -2.94
N GLN A 12 29.17 -8.96 -3.40
CA GLN A 12 28.17 -8.14 -4.08
C GLN A 12 27.47 -7.29 -3.02
N GLY A 13 28.06 -6.12 -2.75
CA GLY A 13 27.33 -5.00 -2.20
C GLY A 13 26.19 -4.69 -3.15
N GLN A 14 24.98 -5.10 -2.79
CA GLN A 14 23.77 -4.64 -3.47
C GLN A 14 23.62 -3.16 -3.20
N GLN A 15 24.22 -2.35 -4.08
CA GLN A 15 23.91 -0.95 -4.23
C GLN A 15 22.41 -0.87 -4.47
N SER A 16 21.66 -0.47 -3.44
CA SER A 16 20.26 -0.13 -3.56
C SER A 16 20.19 1.07 -4.47
N GLU A 17 19.99 0.83 -5.77
CA GLU A 17 19.59 1.86 -6.71
C GLU A 17 18.37 2.54 -6.09
N GLU A 18 18.56 3.76 -5.61
CA GLU A 18 17.49 4.71 -5.30
C GLU A 18 16.83 5.06 -6.64
N THR A 19 16.10 4.09 -7.19
CA THR A 19 15.08 4.35 -8.19
C THR A 19 14.18 5.38 -7.55
N VAL A 20 14.17 6.60 -8.11
CA VAL A 20 13.37 7.70 -7.61
C VAL A 20 11.91 7.26 -7.70
N VAL A 21 11.40 6.66 -6.63
CA VAL A 21 10.05 6.13 -6.58
C VAL A 21 9.15 7.36 -6.50
N ARG A 22 8.61 7.77 -7.65
CA ARG A 22 7.60 8.82 -7.71
C ARG A 22 6.32 8.27 -7.07
N VAL A 23 6.17 8.49 -5.76
CA VAL A 23 4.99 8.12 -5.00
C VAL A 23 3.96 9.24 -5.11
N LYS A 24 2.74 8.91 -5.52
CA LYS A 24 1.62 9.85 -5.47
C LYS A 24 1.21 10.03 -4.01
N LEU A 25 1.32 11.23 -3.47
CA LEU A 25 0.79 11.53 -2.13
C LEU A 25 -0.74 11.77 -2.19
N PRO A 26 -1.47 11.42 -1.12
CA PRO A 26 -2.90 11.73 -1.02
C PRO A 26 -3.13 13.25 -1.05
N ARG A 27 -4.20 13.68 -1.70
CA ARG A 27 -4.67 15.09 -1.71
C ARG A 27 -5.55 15.37 -0.48
N LYS A 28 -5.97 16.63 -0.29
CA LYS A 28 -6.78 17.08 0.88
C LYS A 28 -8.03 16.22 1.15
N ASP A 29 -8.69 15.72 0.10
CA ASP A 29 -9.90 14.89 0.20
C ASP A 29 -9.64 13.39 0.00
N GLU A 30 -8.38 12.96 0.02
CA GLU A 30 -7.97 11.58 -0.15
C GLU A 30 -7.25 11.09 1.12
N LEU A 31 -7.48 9.85 1.48
CA LEU A 31 -6.89 9.21 2.65
C LEU A 31 -6.08 8.00 2.21
N LEU A 32 -4.98 7.75 2.92
CA LEU A 32 -4.30 6.46 2.81
C LEU A 32 -5.10 5.41 3.57
N GLY A 33 -5.09 4.19 3.06
CA GLY A 33 -5.67 3.06 3.76
C GLY A 33 -5.03 1.73 3.39
N ILE A 34 -5.24 0.74 4.24
CA ILE A 34 -4.82 -0.63 4.04
C ILE A 34 -6.07 -1.49 3.89
N VAL A 35 -6.08 -2.31 2.85
CA VAL A 35 -7.17 -3.26 2.62
C VAL A 35 -7.07 -4.38 3.65
N GLU A 36 -8.06 -4.51 4.52
CA GLU A 36 -8.13 -5.57 5.53
C GLU A 36 -8.70 -6.84 4.91
N ILE A 37 -9.95 -6.78 4.44
CA ILE A 37 -10.65 -7.92 3.85
C ILE A 37 -11.45 -7.54 2.61
N ARG A 38 -11.67 -8.52 1.73
CA ARG A 38 -12.54 -8.37 0.56
C ARG A 38 -13.96 -8.83 0.92
N LEU A 39 -14.93 -7.93 0.85
CA LEU A 39 -16.32 -8.18 1.26
C LEU A 39 -17.22 -8.74 0.12
N GLY A 40 -16.67 -8.93 -1.08
CA GLY A 40 -17.44 -9.34 -2.26
C GLY A 40 -18.17 -8.18 -2.95
N PHE A 41 -18.85 -8.46 -4.07
CA PHE A 41 -19.56 -7.45 -4.90
C PHE A 41 -18.72 -6.22 -5.32
N GLY A 42 -17.40 -6.37 -5.40
CA GLY A 42 -16.47 -5.26 -5.69
C GLY A 42 -16.30 -4.26 -4.54
N LYS A 43 -16.70 -4.65 -3.32
CA LYS A 43 -16.47 -3.93 -2.07
C LYS A 43 -15.28 -4.54 -1.31
N SER A 44 -14.57 -3.72 -0.56
CA SER A 44 -13.48 -4.14 0.32
C SER A 44 -13.52 -3.31 1.59
N ARG A 45 -13.18 -3.93 2.71
CA ARG A 45 -13.01 -3.25 3.98
C ARG A 45 -11.60 -2.65 4.00
N VAL A 46 -11.52 -1.34 4.23
CA VAL A 46 -10.26 -0.61 4.23
C VAL A 46 -10.16 0.16 5.53
N ILE A 47 -9.06 -0.07 6.26
CA ILE A 47 -8.71 0.71 7.44
C ILE A 47 -8.02 1.96 6.92
N CYS A 48 -8.56 3.12 7.20
CA CYS A 48 -8.05 4.40 6.72
C CYS A 48 -7.13 5.05 7.76
N ALA A 49 -6.26 5.94 7.31
CA ALA A 49 -5.25 6.59 8.17
C ALA A 49 -5.85 7.53 9.21
N ASP A 50 -7.15 7.81 9.14
CA ASP A 50 -7.94 8.50 10.16
C ASP A 50 -8.36 7.57 11.31
N GLY A 51 -7.99 6.27 11.27
CA GLY A 51 -8.37 5.26 12.24
C GLY A 51 -9.77 4.68 12.02
N LYS A 52 -10.48 5.07 10.95
CA LYS A 52 -11.83 4.57 10.64
C LYS A 52 -11.77 3.45 9.62
N THR A 53 -12.62 2.47 9.80
CA THR A 53 -12.78 1.36 8.86
C THR A 53 -13.95 1.64 7.93
N ARG A 54 -13.65 1.73 6.63
CA ARG A 54 -14.62 2.09 5.59
C ARG A 54 -14.87 0.92 4.65
N ILE A 55 -16.11 0.82 4.17
CA ILE A 55 -16.46 -0.06 3.06
C ILE A 55 -16.19 0.70 1.78
N CYS A 56 -15.09 0.35 1.12
CA CYS A 56 -14.67 1.00 -0.10
C CYS A 56 -15.09 0.21 -1.33
N ARG A 57 -15.57 0.93 -2.35
CA ARG A 57 -15.90 0.37 -3.66
C ARG A 57 -14.80 0.71 -4.67
N VAL A 58 -14.55 -0.18 -5.63
CA VAL A 58 -13.73 0.17 -6.80
C VAL A 58 -14.65 0.75 -7.89
N PRO A 59 -14.47 2.02 -8.30
CA PRO A 59 -15.23 2.62 -9.39
C PRO A 59 -15.16 1.77 -10.66
N GLY A 60 -16.25 1.72 -11.43
CA GLY A 60 -16.37 0.85 -12.60
C GLY A 60 -15.25 1.03 -13.62
N HIS A 61 -14.85 2.28 -13.90
CA HIS A 61 -13.76 2.56 -14.83
C HIS A 61 -12.39 2.03 -14.35
N LEU A 62 -12.21 1.87 -13.02
CA LEU A 62 -10.98 1.36 -12.41
C LEU A 62 -11.01 -0.16 -12.22
N LYS A 63 -12.18 -0.80 -12.26
CA LYS A 63 -12.34 -2.22 -11.93
C LYS A 63 -11.48 -3.17 -12.78
N ARG A 64 -11.17 -2.79 -14.04
CA ARG A 64 -10.27 -3.56 -14.93
C ARG A 64 -8.78 -3.36 -14.62
N LYS A 65 -8.41 -2.23 -14.00
CA LYS A 65 -7.02 -1.82 -13.77
C LYS A 65 -6.58 -2.04 -12.32
N LEU A 66 -7.48 -1.84 -11.36
CA LEU A 66 -7.21 -1.96 -9.93
C LEU A 66 -7.61 -3.34 -9.42
N TRP A 67 -6.63 -4.24 -9.42
CA TRP A 67 -6.74 -5.47 -8.65
C TRP A 67 -6.28 -5.24 -7.22
N VAL A 68 -7.23 -5.21 -6.29
CA VAL A 68 -7.01 -5.08 -4.85
C VAL A 68 -7.09 -6.45 -4.17
N ARG A 69 -6.10 -6.71 -3.32
CA ARG A 69 -6.00 -7.85 -2.40
C ARG A 69 -5.89 -7.32 -0.96
N PRO A 70 -6.10 -8.17 0.06
CA PRO A 70 -5.69 -7.87 1.43
C PRO A 70 -4.24 -7.39 1.51
N ASP A 71 -3.93 -6.57 2.52
CA ASP A 71 -2.63 -5.95 2.81
C ASP A 71 -2.13 -4.93 1.78
N ASN A 72 -2.91 -4.67 0.73
CA ASN A 72 -2.54 -3.67 -0.26
C ASN A 72 -2.78 -2.26 0.29
N VAL A 73 -1.78 -1.39 0.13
CA VAL A 73 -1.92 0.04 0.42
C VAL A 73 -2.64 0.73 -0.73
N VAL A 74 -3.67 1.49 -0.40
CA VAL A 74 -4.55 2.14 -1.36
C VAL A 74 -4.80 3.60 -0.98
N ILE A 75 -5.22 4.38 -1.97
CA ILE A 75 -5.82 5.70 -1.75
C ILE A 75 -7.33 5.54 -1.77
N VAL A 76 -7.97 5.98 -0.70
CA VAL A 76 -9.41 6.02 -0.51
C VAL A 76 -9.88 7.45 -0.63
N LYS A 77 -10.94 7.67 -1.40
CA LYS A 77 -11.69 8.92 -1.40
C LYS A 77 -12.99 8.71 -0.61
N PRO A 78 -13.20 9.38 0.53
CA PRO A 78 -14.47 9.40 1.25
C PRO A 78 -15.62 9.83 0.33
N TRP A 79 -16.83 9.33 0.60
CA TRP A 79 -18.04 9.94 0.04
C TRP A 79 -18.38 11.26 0.76
N GLU A 80 -19.14 12.14 0.10
CA GLU A 80 -19.51 13.44 0.66
C GLU A 80 -20.51 13.32 1.81
N TYR A 81 -21.51 12.45 1.67
CA TYR A 81 -22.59 12.28 2.66
C TYR A 81 -22.34 11.11 3.63
N GLU A 82 -21.67 10.07 3.15
CA GLU A 82 -21.27 8.89 3.92
C GLU A 82 -19.76 8.68 3.78
N GLY A 83 -18.98 9.74 4.05
CA GLY A 83 -17.62 9.59 4.60
C GLY A 83 -17.72 8.76 5.88
N ASP A 84 -16.74 8.59 6.75
CA ASP A 84 -16.83 7.70 7.94
C ASP A 84 -17.12 6.19 7.69
N ILE A 85 -18.12 5.81 6.89
CA ILE A 85 -18.59 4.44 6.62
C ILE A 85 -18.22 4.00 5.20
N LYS A 86 -18.32 4.88 4.19
CA LYS A 86 -18.13 4.52 2.77
C LYS A 86 -17.04 5.35 2.10
N GLY A 87 -16.56 4.83 0.98
CA GLY A 87 -15.61 5.51 0.12
C GLY A 87 -15.34 4.77 -1.18
N ASP A 88 -14.51 5.35 -2.02
CA ASP A 88 -14.05 4.75 -3.27
C ASP A 88 -12.54 4.56 -3.27
N ILE A 89 -12.08 3.42 -3.79
CA ILE A 89 -10.65 3.15 -4.02
C ILE A 89 -10.25 3.77 -5.35
N VAL A 90 -9.39 4.78 -5.29
CA VAL A 90 -8.96 5.55 -6.47
C VAL A 90 -7.61 5.07 -7.00
N TYR A 91 -6.75 4.59 -6.12
CA TYR A 91 -5.40 4.16 -6.48
C TYR A 91 -4.91 3.02 -5.60
N LYS A 92 -4.03 2.19 -6.16
CA LYS A 92 -3.32 1.15 -5.44
C LYS A 92 -1.83 1.39 -5.60
N TYR A 93 -1.11 1.42 -4.48
CA TYR A 93 0.35 1.49 -4.50
C TYR A 93 0.95 0.13 -4.86
N GLN A 94 2.07 0.17 -5.57
CA GLN A 94 2.93 -1.02 -5.72
C GLN A 94 3.67 -1.28 -4.40
N ASN A 95 4.22 -2.48 -4.24
CA ASN A 95 4.98 -2.85 -3.04
C ASN A 95 6.09 -1.84 -2.73
N ASN A 96 6.93 -1.50 -3.72
CA ASN A 96 8.01 -0.52 -3.54
C ASN A 96 7.52 0.87 -3.05
N GLN A 97 6.37 1.33 -3.55
CA GLN A 97 5.76 2.59 -3.13
C GLN A 97 5.17 2.48 -1.71
N ALA A 98 4.57 1.34 -1.36
CA ALA A 98 4.08 1.06 -0.02
C ALA A 98 5.23 1.00 1.00
N ASP A 99 6.34 0.35 0.66
CA ASP A 99 7.56 0.32 1.47
C ASP A 99 8.13 1.72 1.69
N TRP A 100 8.14 2.57 0.65
CA TRP A 100 8.54 3.97 0.78
C TRP A 100 7.62 4.75 1.73
N LEU A 101 6.29 4.56 1.62
CA LEU A 101 5.31 5.18 2.53
C LEU A 101 5.49 4.72 3.98
N ARG A 102 5.83 3.44 4.19
CA ARG A 102 6.11 2.86 5.51
C ARG A 102 7.38 3.46 6.10
N LYS A 103 8.47 3.52 5.33
CA LYS A 103 9.75 4.15 5.74
C LYS A 103 9.59 5.62 6.13
N LYS A 104 8.74 6.36 5.41
CA LYS A 104 8.43 7.76 5.70
C LYS A 104 7.46 7.96 6.87
N GLY A 105 6.87 6.88 7.40
CA GLY A 105 6.00 6.91 8.57
C GLY A 105 4.54 7.26 8.29
N TYR A 106 4.11 7.34 7.02
CA TYR A 106 2.72 7.66 6.66
C TYR A 106 1.74 6.52 6.96
N LEU A 107 2.24 5.30 7.16
CA LEU A 107 1.46 4.08 7.42
C LEU A 107 1.52 3.63 8.90
N LYS A 108 2.15 4.40 9.80
CA LYS A 108 2.34 4.01 11.21
C LYS A 108 1.05 3.84 12.01
N VAL A 109 -0.08 4.34 11.48
CA VAL A 109 -1.40 4.30 12.14
C VAL A 109 -1.93 2.86 12.25
N PHE A 110 -1.41 1.92 11.46
CA PHE A 110 -1.99 0.57 11.30
C PHE A 110 -1.25 -0.54 12.07
N GLU A 111 -0.07 -0.27 12.64
CA GLU A 111 0.74 -1.27 13.36
C GLU A 111 0.35 -1.43 14.85
N GLN A 112 -0.66 -0.70 15.34
CA GLN A 112 -1.04 -0.68 16.77
C GLN A 112 -2.25 -1.53 17.15
N GLN A 113 -2.74 -2.39 16.25
CA GLN A 113 -3.72 -3.41 16.65
C GLN A 113 -2.98 -4.72 16.92
N GLU A 114 -2.46 -4.84 18.16
CA GLU A 114 -2.11 -6.13 18.72
C GLU A 114 -3.37 -7.00 18.76
N PHE A 115 -3.34 -8.12 18.05
CA PHE A 115 -4.22 -9.27 18.30
C PHE A 115 -3.45 -10.31 19.09
#